data_AF-A0A6B2CR43-F1
#
_entry.id   AF-A0A6B2CR43-F1
#
_cell.length_a   1.000
_cell.length_b   1.000
_cell.length_c   1.000
_cell.angle_alpha   90.00
_cell.angle_beta   90.00
_cell.angle_gamma   90.00
#
_symmetry.space_group_name_H-M   'P 1'
#
loop_
_entity.id
_entity.type
_entity.pdbx_description
1 polymer ?
#
loop_
_entity_poly.entity_id
_entity_poly.type
_entity_poly.pdbx_seq_one_letter_code
_entity_poly.pdbx_strand_id
1 'polypeptide(L)'
;MPEDLTFQILDVSYEVEAGRPVIEIWARDDKGRRIVLLDDSFRPYFYALLEEGQDPSAVSAAIRRLSKPRSPITGVDLVEARYFGRPVKALRVQTVIPETVRDYREEVAKLPGVKEVLEADVRFSIRYLIDKNLYPMRWYRASGERVQRNDFVADAVYRLSSDLIEEPSLADVDPLEGLRIMAFDIEAYNPQGSPNPSRDPVILIGVAFNDGEKVQLQAKGHDDKDVLREFVELVRRKDPDIIVGYNQNSFDWPYLLERAKVNGLKLEVGRKRGAEPSPSVFGHISVQGRLNVDLYNFAEEIEEVKVKSLDEVADYLGVMPKDKRVNIEWWKIAE
;
A
#
# COMPACT_ATOMS: atom_id res chain seq x y z
N MET A 1 -27.89 5.22 -10.43
CA MET A 1 -28.57 4.65 -9.24
C MET A 1 -27.50 3.92 -8.45
N PRO A 2 -27.50 4.01 -7.12
CA PRO A 2 -26.59 3.24 -6.27
C PRO A 2 -26.76 1.73 -6.52
N GLU A 3 -25.64 1.02 -6.56
CA GLU A 3 -25.56 -0.44 -6.58
C GLU A 3 -25.16 -0.93 -5.19
N ASP A 4 -25.75 -2.03 -4.74
CA ASP A 4 -25.32 -2.73 -3.53
C ASP A 4 -24.14 -3.66 -3.87
N LEU A 5 -23.07 -3.51 -3.11
CA LEU A 5 -21.79 -4.16 -3.33
C LEU A 5 -21.47 -5.05 -2.14
N THR A 6 -21.01 -6.27 -2.39
CA THR A 6 -20.36 -7.13 -1.40
C THR A 6 -18.93 -7.36 -1.87
N PHE A 7 -17.94 -7.03 -1.05
CA PHE A 7 -16.54 -7.01 -1.47
C PHE A 7 -15.56 -7.26 -0.34
N GLN A 8 -14.41 -7.82 -0.69
CA GLN A 8 -13.25 -7.98 0.17
C GLN A 8 -12.30 -6.81 -0.01
N ILE A 9 -11.92 -6.15 1.09
CA ILE A 9 -10.91 -5.08 1.05
C ILE A 9 -9.53 -5.72 0.88
N LEU A 10 -8.77 -5.28 -0.14
CA LEU A 10 -7.39 -5.72 -0.35
C LEU A 10 -6.42 -4.66 0.14
N ASP A 11 -6.50 -3.44 -0.39
CA ASP A 11 -5.59 -2.34 -0.08
C ASP A 11 -6.37 -1.02 0.06
N VAL A 12 -5.81 -0.07 0.82
CA VAL A 12 -6.40 1.26 1.03
C VAL A 12 -5.34 2.34 0.85
N SER A 13 -5.51 3.15 -0.19
CA SER A 13 -4.70 4.34 -0.48
C SER A 13 -5.55 5.60 -0.42
N TYR A 14 -4.92 6.74 -0.71
CA TYR A 14 -5.65 7.99 -0.93
C TYR A 14 -4.90 8.84 -1.95
N GLU A 15 -5.64 9.72 -2.64
CA GLU A 15 -5.07 10.81 -3.42
C GLU A 15 -5.72 12.13 -3.04
N VAL A 16 -5.01 13.23 -3.34
CA VAL A 16 -5.56 14.58 -3.18
C VAL A 16 -6.05 15.08 -4.52
N GLU A 17 -7.36 15.02 -4.75
CA GLU A 17 -8.02 15.49 -5.96
C GLU A 17 -8.60 16.89 -5.75
N ALA A 18 -8.18 17.87 -6.56
CA ALA A 18 -8.66 19.25 -6.47
C ALA A 18 -8.64 19.84 -5.04
N GLY A 19 -7.59 19.50 -4.28
CA GLY A 19 -7.42 19.96 -2.90
C GLY A 19 -8.28 19.25 -1.87
N ARG A 20 -8.84 18.07 -2.18
CA ARG A 20 -9.59 17.23 -1.24
C ARG A 20 -9.02 15.81 -1.24
N PRO A 21 -8.87 15.19 -0.06
CA PRO A 21 -8.45 13.81 0.00
C PRO A 21 -9.61 12.90 -0.40
N VAL A 22 -9.33 11.92 -1.25
CA VAL A 22 -10.23 10.85 -1.67
C VAL A 22 -9.57 9.54 -1.26
N ILE A 23 -10.22 8.78 -0.37
CA ILE A 23 -9.79 7.42 -0.03
C ILE A 23 -10.09 6.52 -1.23
N GLU A 24 -9.12 5.68 -1.58
CA GLU A 24 -9.23 4.66 -2.62
C GLU A 24 -9.14 3.29 -1.95
N ILE A 25 -10.25 2.55 -1.95
CA ILE A 25 -10.32 1.19 -1.43
C ILE A 25 -10.24 0.25 -2.62
N TRP A 26 -9.14 -0.48 -2.73
CA TRP A 26 -8.95 -1.53 -3.73
C TRP A 26 -9.55 -2.81 -3.20
N ALA A 27 -10.51 -3.36 -3.95
CA ALA A 27 -11.31 -4.46 -3.48
C ALA A 27 -11.58 -5.48 -4.58
N ARG A 28 -12.01 -6.66 -4.15
CA ARG A 28 -12.57 -7.69 -5.02
C ARG A 28 -14.00 -7.96 -4.60
N ASP A 29 -14.94 -7.93 -5.53
CA ASP A 29 -16.33 -8.26 -5.22
C ASP A 29 -16.60 -9.77 -5.17
N ASP A 30 -17.80 -10.12 -4.72
CA ASP A 30 -18.31 -11.50 -4.62
C ASP A 30 -18.43 -12.22 -5.96
N LYS A 31 -18.28 -11.51 -7.08
CA LYS A 31 -18.23 -12.05 -8.45
C LYS A 31 -16.80 -12.18 -8.98
N GLY A 32 -15.79 -11.89 -8.15
CA GLY A 32 -14.39 -11.94 -8.51
C GLY A 32 -13.91 -10.75 -9.35
N ARG A 33 -14.72 -9.70 -9.51
CA ARG A 33 -14.33 -8.47 -10.21
C ARG A 33 -13.44 -7.62 -9.30
N ARG A 34 -12.43 -6.98 -9.87
CA ARG A 34 -11.55 -6.04 -9.16
C ARG A 34 -12.17 -4.66 -9.28
N ILE A 35 -12.53 -4.08 -8.15
CA ILE A 35 -13.24 -2.80 -8.09
C ILE A 35 -12.46 -1.79 -7.24
N VAL A 36 -12.72 -0.52 -7.47
CA VAL A 36 -12.23 0.57 -6.61
C VAL A 36 -13.42 1.31 -6.02
N LEU A 37 -13.40 1.52 -4.71
CA LEU A 37 -14.39 2.32 -4.01
C LEU A 37 -13.74 3.64 -3.58
N LEU A 38 -14.41 4.75 -3.89
CA LEU A 38 -13.96 6.10 -3.59
C LEU A 38 -14.80 6.68 -2.45
N ASP A 39 -14.13 7.17 -1.40
CA ASP A 39 -14.76 7.91 -0.30
C ASP A 39 -14.09 9.28 -0.16
N ASP A 40 -14.82 10.34 -0.52
CA ASP A 40 -14.39 11.74 -0.42
C ASP A 40 -15.02 12.48 0.77
N SER A 41 -15.65 11.75 1.70
CA SER A 41 -16.27 12.29 2.91
C SER A 41 -15.30 12.38 4.08
N PHE A 42 -14.29 11.51 4.13
CA PHE A 42 -13.36 11.44 5.24
C PHE A 42 -12.39 12.62 5.27
N ARG A 43 -12.11 13.16 6.46
CA ARG A 43 -11.24 14.33 6.64
C ARG A 43 -10.15 14.07 7.67
N PRO A 44 -8.92 14.55 7.42
CA PRO A 44 -7.82 14.40 8.35
C PRO A 44 -8.04 15.27 9.58
N TYR A 45 -7.62 14.76 10.74
CA TYR A 45 -7.69 15.49 11.99
C TYR A 45 -6.60 15.01 12.96
N PHE A 46 -6.42 15.78 14.03
CA PHE A 46 -5.61 15.42 15.19
C PHE A 46 -6.24 16.01 16.46
N TYR A 47 -5.69 15.68 17.64
CA TYR A 47 -6.20 16.20 18.91
C TYR A 47 -5.22 17.15 19.58
N ALA A 48 -5.73 18.26 20.10
CA ALA A 48 -5.02 19.15 21.01
C ALA A 48 -5.54 18.91 22.43
N LEU A 49 -4.74 18.25 23.27
CA LEU A 49 -5.05 18.04 24.68
C LEU A 49 -4.94 19.36 25.43
N LEU A 50 -5.97 19.70 26.21
CA LEU A 50 -6.00 20.96 26.96
C LEU A 50 -5.29 20.80 28.31
N GLU A 51 -4.65 21.88 28.79
CA GLU A 51 -4.21 21.94 30.19
C GLU A 51 -5.43 21.97 31.13
N GLU A 52 -5.24 21.52 32.37
CA GLU A 52 -6.31 21.47 33.36
C GLU A 52 -6.80 22.88 33.71
N GLY A 53 -8.13 23.07 33.74
CA GLY A 53 -8.75 24.36 34.04
C GLY A 53 -8.79 25.37 32.89
N GLN A 54 -8.21 25.07 31.72
CA GLN A 54 -8.30 25.95 30.54
C GLN A 54 -9.73 26.01 30.00
N ASP A 55 -10.12 27.19 29.50
CA ASP A 55 -11.37 27.37 28.76
C ASP A 55 -11.22 26.83 27.32
N PRO A 56 -11.93 25.74 26.95
CA PRO A 56 -11.85 25.18 25.61
C PRO A 56 -12.27 26.17 24.51
N SER A 57 -13.16 27.12 24.83
CA SER A 57 -13.67 28.09 23.85
C SER A 57 -12.58 29.08 23.44
N ALA A 58 -11.80 29.57 24.42
CA ALA A 58 -10.67 30.44 24.18
C ALA A 58 -9.57 29.75 23.34
N VAL A 59 -9.21 28.50 23.69
CA VAL A 59 -8.20 27.73 22.93
C VAL A 59 -8.72 27.40 21.52
N SER A 60 -9.99 27.02 21.38
CA SER A 60 -10.62 26.79 20.06
C SER A 60 -10.57 28.02 19.17
N ALA A 61 -10.86 29.21 19.72
CA ALA A 61 -10.75 30.47 18.99
C ALA A 61 -9.29 30.77 18.57
N ALA A 62 -8.31 30.48 19.44
CA ALA A 62 -6.90 30.64 19.11
C ALA A 62 -6.45 29.70 17.97
N ILE A 63 -6.85 28.42 18.02
CA ILE A 63 -6.57 27.46 16.94
C ILE A 63 -7.19 27.95 15.61
N ARG A 64 -8.45 28.39 15.62
CA ARG A 64 -9.12 28.89 14.40
C ARG A 64 -8.41 30.10 13.79
N ARG A 65 -7.72 30.92 14.57
CA ARG A 65 -6.91 32.06 14.08
C ARG A 65 -5.63 31.63 13.35
N LEU A 66 -5.13 30.41 13.57
CA LEU A 66 -4.00 29.85 12.82
C LEU A 66 -4.38 29.47 11.38
N SER A 67 -5.68 29.34 11.10
CA SER A 67 -6.21 28.91 9.80
C SER A 67 -5.72 29.80 8.65
N LYS A 68 -5.10 29.17 7.65
CA LYS A 68 -4.56 29.83 6.45
C LYS A 68 -5.57 29.78 5.30
N PRO A 69 -5.76 30.86 4.50
CA PRO A 69 -6.74 30.86 3.40
C PRO A 69 -6.56 29.75 2.37
N ARG A 70 -5.31 29.35 2.09
CA ARG A 70 -4.99 28.27 1.13
C ARG A 70 -5.07 26.86 1.75
N SER A 71 -5.28 26.75 3.06
CA SER A 71 -5.33 25.49 3.80
C SER A 71 -6.19 25.67 5.06
N PRO A 72 -7.49 25.94 4.94
CA PRO A 72 -8.30 26.27 6.11
C PRO A 72 -8.40 25.12 7.11
N ILE A 73 -8.39 25.44 8.40
CA ILE A 73 -8.89 24.54 9.44
C ILE A 73 -10.41 24.45 9.26
N THR A 74 -10.91 23.24 9.05
CA THR A 74 -12.32 22.99 8.68
C THR A 74 -13.22 22.72 9.90
N GLY A 75 -12.63 22.31 11.02
CA GLY A 75 -13.35 22.03 12.26
C GLY A 75 -12.45 22.12 13.48
N VAL A 76 -13.01 22.55 14.62
CA VAL A 76 -12.36 22.54 15.93
C VAL A 76 -13.44 22.23 16.95
N ASP A 77 -13.56 20.96 17.31
CA ASP A 77 -14.67 20.43 18.11
C ASP A 77 -14.16 19.99 19.48
N LEU A 78 -14.86 20.38 20.54
CA LEU A 78 -14.56 19.90 21.89
C LEU A 78 -14.96 18.42 22.01
N VAL A 79 -14.03 17.60 22.47
CA VAL A 79 -14.24 16.20 22.74
C VAL A 79 -13.87 15.87 24.18
N GLU A 80 -14.67 15.00 24.80
CA GLU A 80 -14.33 14.36 26.06
C GLU A 80 -13.72 12.99 25.75
N ALA A 81 -12.50 12.77 26.23
CA ALA A 81 -11.73 11.57 25.91
C ALA A 81 -11.05 11.01 27.17
N ARG A 82 -10.31 9.92 27.01
CA ARG A 82 -9.48 9.35 28.07
C ARG A 82 -8.02 9.43 27.67
N TYR A 83 -7.18 9.93 28.57
CA TYR A 83 -5.72 9.96 28.41
C TYR A 83 -5.09 9.23 29.59
N PHE A 84 -4.42 8.11 29.32
CA PHE A 84 -3.97 7.13 30.33
C PHE A 84 -5.09 6.76 31.33
N GLY A 85 -6.30 6.52 30.79
CA GLY A 85 -7.49 6.15 31.58
C GLY A 85 -8.18 7.30 32.31
N ARG A 86 -7.59 8.50 32.38
CA ARG A 86 -8.17 9.66 33.05
C ARG A 86 -9.06 10.45 32.08
N PRO A 87 -10.25 10.90 32.51
CA PRO A 87 -11.09 11.77 31.68
C PRO A 87 -10.38 13.11 31.43
N VAL A 88 -10.34 13.54 30.18
CA VAL A 88 -9.71 14.78 29.74
C VAL A 88 -10.57 15.48 28.70
N LYS A 89 -10.35 16.79 28.54
CA LYS A 89 -10.91 17.58 27.44
C LYS A 89 -9.83 17.80 26.39
N ALA A 90 -10.18 17.57 25.13
CA ALA A 90 -9.32 17.85 23.99
C ALA A 90 -10.12 18.55 22.89
N LEU A 91 -9.42 19.21 21.97
CA LEU A 91 -10.01 19.77 20.76
C LEU A 91 -9.61 18.90 19.57
N ARG A 92 -10.60 18.36 18.87
CA ARG A 92 -10.41 17.68 17.57
C ARG A 92 -10.26 18.75 16.49
N VAL A 93 -9.06 18.86 15.93
CA VAL A 93 -8.73 19.85 14.90
C VAL A 93 -8.74 19.16 13.54
N GLN A 94 -9.68 19.55 12.68
CA GLN A 94 -9.85 18.97 11.34
C GLN A 94 -9.23 19.89 10.28
N THR A 95 -8.46 19.32 9.36
CA THR A 95 -7.80 20.05 8.26
C THR A 95 -8.38 19.66 6.90
N VAL A 96 -7.93 20.33 5.81
CA VAL A 96 -8.42 20.01 4.46
C VAL A 96 -7.80 18.73 3.92
N ILE A 97 -6.48 18.60 4.00
CA ILE A 97 -5.67 17.53 3.41
C ILE A 97 -4.67 16.99 4.44
N PRO A 98 -4.24 15.71 4.34
CA PRO A 98 -3.39 15.09 5.34
C PRO A 98 -2.05 15.81 5.57
N GLU A 99 -1.47 16.36 4.50
CA GLU A 99 -0.17 17.04 4.53
C GLU A 99 -0.18 18.24 5.49
N THR A 100 -1.33 18.91 5.64
CA THR A 100 -1.45 20.13 6.45
C THR A 100 -1.63 19.84 7.93
N VAL A 101 -1.88 18.58 8.31
CA VAL A 101 -1.84 18.13 9.71
C VAL A 101 -0.46 18.39 10.31
N ARG A 102 0.62 18.15 9.54
CA ARG A 102 1.99 18.37 9.99
C ARG A 102 2.28 19.85 10.27
N ASP A 103 1.79 20.75 9.43
CA ASP A 103 1.97 22.18 9.63
C ASP A 103 1.19 22.66 10.86
N TYR A 104 -0.07 22.23 10.99
CA TYR A 104 -0.93 22.71 12.06
C TYR A 104 -0.61 22.12 13.42
N ARG A 105 -0.16 20.86 13.51
CA ARG A 105 0.23 20.27 14.80
C ARG A 105 1.38 21.04 15.45
N GLU A 106 2.35 21.52 14.67
CA GLU A 106 3.50 22.27 15.17
C GLU A 106 3.10 23.66 15.68
N GLU A 107 2.18 24.33 15.00
CA GLU A 107 1.68 25.65 15.43
C GLU A 107 0.71 25.55 16.61
N VAL A 108 -0.17 24.55 16.62
CA VAL A 108 -1.12 24.31 17.71
C VAL A 108 -0.39 23.91 19.00
N ALA A 109 0.67 23.11 18.92
CA ALA A 109 1.47 22.72 20.07
C ALA A 109 2.14 23.91 20.80
N LYS A 110 2.28 25.07 20.14
CA LYS A 110 2.87 26.28 20.72
C LYS A 110 1.83 27.19 21.41
N LEU A 111 0.54 26.89 21.27
CA LEU A 111 -0.51 27.75 21.81
C LEU A 111 -0.62 27.61 23.34
N PRO A 112 -0.76 28.73 24.08
CA PRO A 112 -1.09 28.68 25.50
C PRO A 112 -2.39 27.88 25.74
N GLY A 113 -2.37 27.01 26.76
CA GLY A 113 -3.49 26.16 27.12
C GLY A 113 -3.58 24.83 26.37
N VAL A 114 -2.68 24.58 25.40
CA VAL A 114 -2.48 23.26 24.79
C VAL A 114 -1.35 22.55 25.55
N LYS A 115 -1.68 21.43 26.19
CA LYS A 115 -0.73 20.59 26.90
C LYS A 115 0.14 19.76 25.95
N GLU A 116 -0.50 19.14 24.96
CA GLU A 116 0.16 18.25 24.00
C GLU A 116 -0.72 18.09 22.75
N VAL A 117 -0.09 17.81 21.61
CA VAL A 117 -0.79 17.36 20.40
C VAL A 117 -0.67 15.84 20.27
N LEU A 118 -1.79 15.17 20.11
CA LEU A 118 -1.91 13.72 20.05
C LEU A 118 -2.41 13.29 18.67
N GLU A 119 -2.02 12.06 18.28
CA GLU A 119 -2.57 11.37 17.11
C GLU A 119 -2.35 12.07 15.75
N ALA A 120 -1.40 13.00 15.70
CA ALA A 120 -1.09 13.83 14.53
C ALA A 120 -0.04 13.20 13.57
N ASP A 121 0.32 11.94 13.79
CA ASP A 121 1.29 11.16 13.02
C ASP A 121 0.70 9.83 12.50
N VAL A 122 -0.58 9.59 12.72
CA VAL A 122 -1.29 8.44 12.15
C VAL A 122 -1.56 8.71 10.66
N ARG A 123 -1.11 7.80 9.81
CA ARG A 123 -1.30 7.88 8.35
C ARG A 123 -2.79 7.94 8.01
N PHE A 124 -3.14 8.73 7.00
CA PHE A 124 -4.53 9.01 6.68
C PHE A 124 -5.35 7.77 6.29
N SER A 125 -4.80 6.86 5.50
CA SER A 125 -5.47 5.58 5.16
C SER A 125 -5.63 4.66 6.37
N ILE A 126 -4.63 4.61 7.26
CA ILE A 126 -4.72 3.85 8.52
C ILE A 126 -5.75 4.46 9.47
N ARG A 127 -5.80 5.79 9.56
CA ARG A 127 -6.80 6.54 10.30
C ARG A 127 -8.22 6.22 9.80
N TYR A 128 -8.40 6.14 8.48
CA TYR A 128 -9.67 5.74 7.88
C TYR A 128 -10.10 4.33 8.32
N LEU A 129 -9.20 3.36 8.24
CA LEU A 129 -9.46 1.98 8.68
C LEU A 129 -9.84 1.92 10.16
N ILE A 130 -9.09 2.61 11.02
CA ILE A 130 -9.35 2.65 12.47
C ILE A 130 -10.72 3.25 12.77
N ASP A 131 -11.01 4.44 12.23
CA ASP A 131 -12.24 5.18 12.54
C ASP A 131 -13.50 4.46 12.04
N LYS A 132 -13.38 3.77 10.89
CA LYS A 132 -14.47 2.98 10.30
C LYS A 132 -14.50 1.53 10.81
N ASN A 133 -13.58 1.14 11.70
CA ASN A 133 -13.43 -0.23 12.21
C ASN A 133 -13.31 -1.28 11.09
N LEU A 134 -12.46 -1.00 10.12
CA LEU A 134 -12.24 -1.83 8.94
C LEU A 134 -10.93 -2.61 9.07
N TYR A 135 -10.99 -3.87 8.65
CA TYR A 135 -9.87 -4.80 8.64
C TYR A 135 -9.64 -5.26 7.20
N PRO A 136 -8.44 -5.06 6.64
CA PRO A 136 -8.08 -5.63 5.35
C PRO A 136 -8.29 -7.15 5.32
N MET A 137 -8.47 -7.69 4.11
CA MET A 137 -8.75 -9.10 3.84
C MET A 137 -10.10 -9.62 4.36
N ARG A 138 -10.96 -8.76 4.93
CA ARG A 138 -12.34 -9.11 5.30
C ARG A 138 -13.36 -8.60 4.28
N TRP A 139 -14.55 -9.19 4.35
CA TRP A 139 -15.69 -8.88 3.50
C TRP A 139 -16.60 -7.82 4.12
N TYR A 140 -17.11 -6.93 3.27
CA TYR A 140 -17.97 -5.81 3.63
C TYR A 140 -19.10 -5.64 2.61
N ARG A 141 -20.16 -4.97 3.03
CA ARG A 141 -21.24 -4.47 2.19
C ARG A 141 -21.32 -2.95 2.24
N ALA A 142 -21.57 -2.34 1.09
CA ALA A 142 -21.88 -0.91 0.97
C ALA A 142 -22.67 -0.63 -0.31
N SER A 143 -23.35 0.51 -0.37
CA SER A 143 -23.95 1.03 -1.59
C SER A 143 -23.03 2.08 -2.22
N GLY A 144 -22.95 2.09 -3.55
CA GLY A 144 -22.14 3.06 -4.28
C GLY A 144 -22.64 3.34 -5.68
N GLU A 145 -22.39 4.55 -6.17
CA GLU A 145 -22.71 4.94 -7.54
C GLU A 145 -21.52 4.67 -8.46
N ARG A 146 -21.75 3.92 -9.54
CA ARG A 146 -20.71 3.66 -10.53
C ARG A 146 -20.27 4.96 -11.19
N VAL A 147 -18.96 5.18 -11.27
CA VAL A 147 -18.34 6.35 -11.90
C VAL A 147 -17.36 5.92 -12.99
N GLN A 148 -17.21 6.76 -14.01
CA GLN A 148 -16.22 6.54 -15.06
C GLN A 148 -14.89 7.19 -14.67
N ARG A 149 -13.86 6.36 -14.53
CA ARG A 149 -12.50 6.77 -14.21
C ARG A 149 -11.52 5.98 -15.07
N ASN A 150 -10.66 6.69 -15.79
CA ASN A 150 -9.72 6.08 -16.73
C ASN A 150 -8.33 5.88 -16.13
N ASP A 151 -8.06 6.48 -14.97
CA ASP A 151 -6.81 6.40 -14.22
C ASP A 151 -6.67 5.10 -13.40
N PHE A 152 -7.73 4.30 -13.32
CA PHE A 152 -7.70 2.96 -12.69
C PHE A 152 -7.69 1.85 -13.74
N VAL A 153 -7.01 0.75 -13.41
CA VAL A 153 -7.07 -0.55 -14.09
C VAL A 153 -7.90 -1.47 -13.20
N ALA A 154 -9.22 -1.41 -13.37
CA ALA A 154 -10.21 -2.15 -12.60
C ALA A 154 -11.46 -2.41 -13.46
N ASP A 155 -12.29 -3.38 -13.07
CA ASP A 155 -13.53 -3.72 -13.76
C ASP A 155 -14.62 -2.66 -13.55
N ALA A 156 -14.61 -1.99 -12.40
CA ALA A 156 -15.50 -0.89 -12.08
C ALA A 156 -14.94 0.01 -10.98
N VAL A 157 -15.38 1.26 -10.98
CA VAL A 157 -15.10 2.24 -9.93
C VAL A 157 -16.42 2.77 -9.40
N TYR A 158 -16.55 2.86 -8.09
CA TYR A 158 -17.76 3.32 -7.41
C TYR A 158 -17.42 4.46 -6.46
N ARG A 159 -18.26 5.49 -6.40
CA ARG A 159 -18.26 6.45 -5.30
C ARG A 159 -19.21 5.94 -4.23
N LEU A 160 -18.73 5.79 -3.00
CA LEU A 160 -19.55 5.30 -1.90
C LEU A 160 -20.67 6.29 -1.56
N SER A 161 -21.84 5.74 -1.27
CA SER A 161 -23.02 6.49 -0.82
C SER A 161 -23.59 6.00 0.51
N SER A 162 -22.97 4.97 1.11
CA SER A 162 -23.26 4.46 2.45
C SER A 162 -21.96 4.19 3.23
N ASP A 163 -22.10 3.96 4.53
CA ASP A 163 -21.04 3.35 5.32
C ASP A 163 -20.78 1.89 4.91
N LEU A 164 -19.59 1.41 5.26
CA LEU A 164 -19.19 0.02 5.07
C LEU A 164 -19.61 -0.79 6.30
N ILE A 165 -20.27 -1.93 6.08
CA ILE A 165 -20.72 -2.85 7.14
C ILE A 165 -20.05 -4.20 6.89
N GLU A 166 -19.40 -4.77 7.91
CA GLU A 166 -18.77 -6.09 7.79
C GLU A 166 -19.79 -7.15 7.40
N GLU A 167 -19.40 -8.09 6.53
CA GLU A 167 -20.26 -9.17 6.06
C GLU A 167 -19.98 -10.48 6.82
N PRO A 168 -20.72 -10.76 7.90
CA PRO A 168 -20.40 -11.88 8.79
C PRO A 168 -20.59 -13.25 8.14
N SER A 169 -21.44 -13.37 7.10
CA SER A 169 -21.64 -14.66 6.41
C SER A 169 -20.41 -15.13 5.63
N LEU A 170 -19.43 -14.26 5.43
CA LEU A 170 -18.18 -14.54 4.72
C LEU A 170 -16.96 -14.52 5.64
N ALA A 171 -17.16 -14.52 6.97
CA ALA A 171 -16.07 -14.47 7.95
C ALA A 171 -15.17 -15.71 7.94
N ASP A 172 -15.74 -16.88 7.62
CA ASP A 172 -15.03 -18.17 7.59
C ASP A 172 -14.48 -18.54 6.20
N VAL A 173 -14.64 -17.66 5.20
CA VAL A 173 -14.08 -17.86 3.86
C VAL A 173 -12.57 -17.65 3.93
N ASP A 174 -11.79 -18.53 3.30
CA ASP A 174 -10.35 -18.33 3.18
C ASP A 174 -10.09 -16.99 2.48
N PRO A 175 -9.40 -16.03 3.14
CA PRO A 175 -9.16 -14.71 2.57
C PRO A 175 -8.39 -14.75 1.24
N LEU A 176 -7.67 -15.84 0.95
CA LEU A 176 -6.92 -16.03 -0.29
C LEU A 176 -7.74 -16.72 -1.40
N GLU A 177 -8.89 -17.30 -1.06
CA GLU A 177 -9.72 -18.04 -2.01
C GLU A 177 -10.09 -17.16 -3.20
N GLY A 178 -9.74 -17.59 -4.42
CA GLY A 178 -10.02 -16.91 -5.68
C GLY A 178 -9.14 -15.68 -6.00
N LEU A 179 -8.13 -15.37 -5.17
CA LEU A 179 -7.16 -14.33 -5.49
C LEU A 179 -6.12 -14.85 -6.50
N ARG A 180 -5.69 -13.98 -7.42
CA ARG A 180 -4.61 -14.28 -8.37
C ARG A 180 -3.29 -13.93 -7.71
N ILE A 181 -2.41 -14.92 -7.57
CA ILE A 181 -1.10 -14.76 -6.95
C ILE A 181 -0.03 -14.97 -8.02
N MET A 182 0.92 -14.04 -8.09
CA MET A 182 2.08 -14.11 -8.96
C MET A 182 3.35 -14.07 -8.12
N ALA A 183 4.23 -15.04 -8.30
CA ALA A 183 5.60 -15.00 -7.82
C ALA A 183 6.53 -14.58 -8.95
N PHE A 184 7.54 -13.76 -8.69
CA PHE A 184 8.61 -13.53 -9.66
C PHE A 184 9.99 -13.42 -9.01
N ASP A 185 11.01 -13.66 -9.81
CA ASP A 185 12.43 -13.61 -9.45
C ASP A 185 13.22 -13.15 -10.69
N ILE A 186 14.30 -12.39 -10.49
CA ILE A 186 15.12 -11.86 -11.58
C ILE A 186 16.56 -12.34 -11.48
N GLU A 187 17.19 -12.50 -12.64
CA GLU A 187 18.64 -12.67 -12.73
C GLU A 187 19.24 -11.51 -13.53
N ALA A 188 20.28 -10.90 -12.97
CA ALA A 188 20.99 -9.78 -13.58
C ALA A 188 22.41 -10.18 -13.96
N TYR A 189 22.85 -9.72 -15.14
CA TYR A 189 24.20 -9.96 -15.62
C TYR A 189 25.24 -9.17 -14.80
N ASN A 190 26.09 -9.85 -14.04
CA ASN A 190 26.92 -9.24 -13.01
C ASN A 190 28.42 -9.63 -13.10
N PRO A 191 29.11 -9.36 -14.22
CA PRO A 191 30.49 -9.79 -14.46
C PRO A 191 31.52 -9.20 -13.48
N GLN A 192 31.15 -8.14 -12.76
CA GLN A 192 32.02 -7.41 -11.84
C GLN A 192 31.70 -7.67 -10.36
N GLY A 193 30.91 -8.69 -10.04
CA GLY A 193 30.51 -8.99 -8.66
C GLY A 193 29.09 -8.56 -8.37
N SER A 194 28.90 -7.62 -7.44
CA SER A 194 27.57 -7.11 -7.12
C SER A 194 26.94 -6.41 -8.32
N PRO A 195 25.69 -6.75 -8.69
CA PRO A 195 25.02 -6.17 -9.85
C PRO A 195 24.71 -4.68 -9.62
N ASN A 196 24.88 -3.87 -10.67
CA ASN A 196 24.62 -2.44 -10.66
C ASN A 196 23.59 -2.06 -11.74
N PRO A 197 22.36 -1.67 -11.37
CA PRO A 197 21.29 -1.46 -12.35
C PRO A 197 21.59 -0.31 -13.32
N SER A 198 22.53 0.60 -13.06
CA SER A 198 22.87 1.63 -14.05
C SER A 198 23.58 1.07 -15.30
N ARG A 199 24.14 -0.15 -15.23
CA ARG A 199 24.93 -0.76 -16.32
C ARG A 199 24.60 -2.22 -16.61
N ASP A 200 24.23 -2.98 -15.59
CA ASP A 200 24.12 -4.43 -15.61
C ASP A 200 22.66 -4.79 -15.99
N PRO A 201 22.40 -5.45 -17.13
CA PRO A 201 21.05 -5.72 -17.59
C PRO A 201 20.41 -6.91 -16.86
N VAL A 202 19.08 -6.91 -16.77
CA VAL A 202 18.31 -8.10 -16.39
C VAL A 202 18.32 -9.09 -17.54
N ILE A 203 18.79 -10.31 -17.32
CA ILE A 203 18.89 -11.34 -18.35
C ILE A 203 17.72 -12.32 -18.35
N LEU A 204 17.13 -12.56 -17.18
CA LEU A 204 16.00 -13.47 -17.00
C LEU A 204 15.02 -12.92 -15.97
N ILE A 205 13.74 -13.16 -16.22
CA ILE A 205 12.68 -12.99 -15.22
C ILE A 205 11.88 -14.28 -15.19
N GLY A 206 11.96 -15.00 -14.08
CA GLY A 206 11.14 -16.18 -13.80
C GLY A 206 9.83 -15.76 -13.14
N VAL A 207 8.71 -16.28 -13.63
CA VAL A 207 7.37 -15.98 -13.10
C VAL A 207 6.58 -17.26 -12.91
N ALA A 208 5.87 -17.36 -11.79
CA ALA A 208 4.93 -18.46 -11.51
C ALA A 208 3.61 -17.91 -10.99
N PHE A 209 2.51 -18.57 -11.33
CA PHE A 209 1.16 -18.20 -10.90
C PHE A 209 0.53 -19.32 -10.08
N ASN A 210 -0.45 -18.97 -9.22
CA ASN A 210 -1.19 -19.96 -8.43
C ASN A 210 -2.21 -20.79 -9.25
N ASP A 211 -2.35 -20.53 -10.55
CA ASP A 211 -3.05 -21.40 -11.50
C ASP A 211 -2.14 -22.51 -12.08
N GLY A 212 -0.86 -22.53 -11.69
CA GLY A 212 0.14 -23.50 -12.14
C GLY A 212 0.95 -23.04 -13.37
N GLU A 213 0.60 -21.93 -14.01
CA GLU A 213 1.36 -21.40 -15.14
C GLU A 213 2.74 -20.90 -14.68
N LYS A 214 3.76 -21.17 -15.50
CA LYS A 214 5.13 -20.67 -15.33
C LYS A 214 5.58 -20.03 -16.63
N VAL A 215 6.19 -18.86 -16.52
CA VAL A 215 6.70 -18.07 -17.64
C VAL A 215 8.14 -17.70 -17.34
N GLN A 216 9.01 -17.82 -18.34
CA GLN A 216 10.37 -17.31 -18.28
C GLN A 216 10.52 -16.29 -19.39
N LEU A 217 10.84 -15.05 -19.01
CA LEU A 217 11.16 -13.98 -19.94
C LEU A 217 12.69 -13.88 -20.03
N GLN A 218 13.22 -13.77 -21.25
CA GLN A 218 14.66 -13.77 -21.48
C GLN A 218 15.07 -12.58 -22.34
N ALA A 219 16.13 -11.89 -21.92
CA ALA A 219 16.72 -10.79 -22.69
C ALA A 219 17.40 -11.29 -23.97
N LYS A 220 17.42 -10.44 -25.00
CA LYS A 220 18.17 -10.71 -26.23
C LYS A 220 19.61 -10.21 -26.05
N GLY A 221 20.49 -11.10 -25.60
CA GLY A 221 21.85 -10.71 -25.22
C GLY A 221 21.81 -9.81 -23.98
N HIS A 222 22.43 -8.62 -24.06
CA HIS A 222 22.55 -7.68 -22.95
C HIS A 222 21.59 -6.48 -23.06
N ASP A 223 20.52 -6.61 -23.84
CA ASP A 223 19.43 -5.63 -23.95
C ASP A 223 18.19 -6.14 -23.22
N ASP A 224 17.90 -5.51 -22.08
CA ASP A 224 16.78 -5.85 -21.21
C ASP A 224 15.54 -4.98 -21.45
N LYS A 225 15.53 -4.13 -22.48
CA LYS A 225 14.36 -3.30 -22.79
C LYS A 225 13.13 -4.12 -23.14
N ASP A 226 13.30 -5.17 -23.94
CA ASP A 226 12.19 -6.03 -24.37
C ASP A 226 11.68 -6.87 -23.20
N VAL A 227 12.56 -7.48 -22.39
CA VAL A 227 12.17 -8.32 -21.25
C VAL A 227 11.40 -7.51 -20.19
N LEU A 228 11.82 -6.27 -19.92
CA LEU A 228 11.12 -5.37 -19.00
C LEU A 228 9.74 -4.98 -19.52
N ARG A 229 9.60 -4.70 -20.83
CA ARG A 229 8.31 -4.40 -21.45
C ARG A 229 7.38 -5.61 -21.38
N GLU A 230 7.89 -6.79 -21.73
CA GLU A 230 7.14 -8.05 -21.67
C GLU A 230 6.70 -8.37 -20.24
N PHE A 231 7.51 -8.06 -19.24
CA PHE A 231 7.16 -8.20 -17.83
C PHE A 231 5.98 -7.31 -17.43
N VAL A 232 6.03 -6.01 -17.78
CA VAL A 232 4.92 -5.07 -17.54
C VAL A 232 3.64 -5.55 -18.23
N GLU A 233 3.74 -5.99 -19.48
CA GLU A 233 2.60 -6.52 -20.25
C GLU A 233 2.04 -7.82 -19.66
N LEU A 234 2.91 -8.70 -19.15
CA LEU A 234 2.54 -9.94 -18.47
C LEU A 234 1.76 -9.64 -17.19
N VAL A 235 2.28 -8.77 -16.32
CA VAL A 235 1.59 -8.34 -15.09
C VAL A 235 0.24 -7.74 -15.41
N ARG A 236 0.16 -6.87 -16.43
CA ARG A 236 -1.11 -6.25 -16.85
C ARG A 236 -2.11 -7.26 -17.40
N ARG A 237 -1.66 -8.25 -18.18
CA ARG A 237 -2.52 -9.28 -18.78
C ARG A 237 -3.03 -10.27 -17.74
N LYS A 238 -2.17 -10.70 -16.82
CA LYS A 238 -2.49 -11.68 -15.78
C LYS A 238 -3.21 -11.06 -14.58
N ASP A 239 -2.96 -9.77 -14.34
CA ASP A 239 -3.62 -8.94 -13.34
C ASP A 239 -3.64 -9.56 -11.93
N PRO A 240 -2.48 -9.92 -11.36
CA PRO A 240 -2.40 -10.53 -10.03
C PRO A 240 -2.91 -9.59 -8.92
N ASP A 241 -3.65 -10.13 -7.97
CA ASP A 241 -4.04 -9.39 -6.77
C ASP A 241 -2.89 -9.31 -5.77
N ILE A 242 -2.08 -10.38 -5.71
CA ILE A 242 -0.92 -10.49 -4.84
C ILE A 242 0.31 -10.77 -5.68
N ILE A 243 1.36 -9.96 -5.49
CA ILE A 243 2.70 -10.22 -6.01
C ILE A 243 3.56 -10.66 -4.83
N VAL A 244 4.19 -11.82 -4.96
CA VAL A 244 5.07 -12.39 -3.95
C VAL A 244 6.47 -12.60 -4.49
N GLY A 245 7.44 -12.69 -3.59
CA GLY A 245 8.79 -13.17 -3.91
C GLY A 245 9.70 -13.05 -2.70
N TYR A 246 11.00 -13.07 -2.92
CA TYR A 246 11.97 -13.21 -1.84
C TYR A 246 13.05 -12.13 -1.96
N ASN A 247 13.07 -11.19 -1.02
CA ASN A 247 13.94 -10.01 -1.00
C ASN A 247 13.64 -8.98 -2.11
N GLN A 248 12.41 -9.00 -2.64
CA GLN A 248 11.97 -8.12 -3.72
C GLN A 248 11.94 -6.64 -3.32
N ASN A 249 11.64 -6.34 -2.05
CA ASN A 249 11.60 -4.96 -1.58
C ASN A 249 12.98 -4.31 -1.59
N SER A 250 14.02 -5.09 -1.28
CA SER A 250 15.39 -4.58 -1.16
C SER A 250 16.18 -4.71 -2.46
N PHE A 251 15.84 -5.67 -3.33
CA PHE A 251 16.61 -5.96 -4.54
C PHE A 251 15.77 -5.80 -5.82
N ASP A 252 14.85 -6.71 -6.10
CA ASP A 252 14.20 -6.83 -7.41
C ASP A 252 13.47 -5.56 -7.84
N TRP A 253 12.63 -4.99 -6.98
CA TRP A 253 11.88 -3.78 -7.31
C TRP A 253 12.79 -2.56 -7.54
N PRO A 254 13.71 -2.20 -6.61
CA PRO A 254 14.68 -1.14 -6.86
C PRO A 254 15.49 -1.35 -8.14
N TYR A 255 15.90 -2.59 -8.42
CA TYR A 255 16.69 -2.92 -9.61
C TYR A 255 15.89 -2.70 -10.89
N LEU A 256 14.68 -3.26 -10.96
CA LEU A 256 13.77 -3.13 -12.10
C LEU A 256 13.37 -1.68 -12.38
N LEU A 257 13.13 -0.87 -11.33
CA LEU A 257 12.82 0.56 -11.47
C LEU A 257 13.95 1.33 -12.15
N GLU A 258 15.20 1.15 -11.69
CA GLU A 258 16.33 1.84 -12.29
C GLU A 258 16.63 1.31 -13.70
N ARG A 259 16.49 0.00 -13.95
CA ARG A 259 16.62 -0.57 -15.30
C ARG A 259 15.56 -0.07 -16.27
N ALA A 260 14.30 0.03 -15.83
CA ALA A 260 13.23 0.60 -16.65
C ALA A 260 13.58 2.04 -17.06
N LYS A 261 14.02 2.86 -16.10
CA LYS A 261 14.45 4.23 -16.34
C LYS A 261 15.64 4.34 -17.32
N VAL A 262 16.68 3.52 -17.15
CA VAL A 262 17.83 3.45 -18.08
C VAL A 262 17.36 3.13 -19.51
N ASN A 263 16.35 2.28 -19.65
CA ASN A 263 15.77 1.89 -20.93
C ASN A 263 14.70 2.86 -21.48
N GLY A 264 14.41 3.96 -20.77
CA GLY A 264 13.36 4.91 -21.13
C GLY A 264 11.95 4.31 -21.06
N LEU A 265 11.74 3.33 -20.19
CA LEU A 265 10.46 2.69 -19.89
C LEU A 265 9.93 3.19 -18.54
N LYS A 266 8.62 3.06 -18.35
CA LYS A 266 7.99 3.16 -17.03
C LYS A 266 7.57 1.77 -16.57
N LEU A 267 7.89 1.43 -15.33
CA LEU A 267 7.52 0.15 -14.73
C LEU A 267 6.08 0.21 -14.19
N GLU A 268 5.10 0.39 -15.09
CA GLU A 268 3.68 0.53 -14.74
C GLU A 268 3.02 -0.83 -14.43
N VAL A 269 3.43 -1.43 -13.31
CA VAL A 269 2.90 -2.72 -12.85
C VAL A 269 1.73 -2.59 -11.87
N GLY A 270 1.43 -1.39 -11.37
CA GLY A 270 0.28 -1.12 -10.51
C GLY A 270 -1.06 -1.13 -11.25
N ARG A 271 -2.15 -0.93 -10.49
CA ARG A 271 -3.50 -0.70 -11.04
C ARG A 271 -3.87 0.78 -11.12
N LYS A 272 -3.05 1.68 -10.61
CA LYS A 272 -3.15 3.13 -10.90
C LYS A 272 -2.30 3.45 -12.13
N ARG A 273 -2.89 4.03 -13.17
CA ARG A 273 -2.19 4.35 -14.41
C ARG A 273 -1.14 5.43 -14.19
N GLY A 274 0.02 5.26 -14.81
CA GLY A 274 1.12 6.21 -14.69
C GLY A 274 1.89 6.13 -13.37
N ALA A 275 1.48 5.26 -12.44
CA ALA A 275 2.18 5.03 -11.18
C ALA A 275 3.16 3.85 -11.31
N GLU A 276 4.35 4.05 -10.77
CA GLU A 276 5.38 3.02 -10.63
C GLU A 276 5.43 2.53 -9.18
N PRO A 277 5.96 1.32 -8.93
CA PRO A 277 6.28 0.87 -7.57
C PRO A 277 7.08 1.93 -6.82
N SER A 278 6.72 2.17 -5.56
CA SER A 278 7.33 3.23 -4.75
C SER A 278 7.63 2.80 -3.32
N PRO A 279 8.71 3.32 -2.70
CA PRO A 279 9.00 3.04 -1.30
C PRO A 279 7.89 3.50 -0.35
N SER A 280 7.64 2.69 0.67
CA SER A 280 6.67 2.93 1.74
C SER A 280 7.34 2.69 3.11
N VAL A 281 6.53 2.51 4.17
CA VAL A 281 7.05 2.22 5.53
C VAL A 281 7.88 0.95 5.57
N PHE A 282 8.82 0.91 6.51
CA PHE A 282 9.59 -0.29 6.84
C PHE A 282 10.34 -0.91 5.65
N GLY A 283 10.68 -0.11 4.63
CA GLY A 283 11.38 -0.58 3.43
C GLY A 283 10.48 -1.32 2.42
N HIS A 284 9.18 -1.42 2.68
CA HIS A 284 8.22 -2.01 1.75
C HIS A 284 8.12 -1.23 0.44
N ILE A 285 7.94 -1.92 -0.69
CA ILE A 285 7.60 -1.31 -1.97
C ILE A 285 6.11 -1.44 -2.23
N SER A 286 5.40 -0.31 -2.30
CA SER A 286 3.98 -0.25 -2.63
C SER A 286 3.76 -0.35 -4.13
N VAL A 287 2.87 -1.26 -4.55
CA VAL A 287 2.40 -1.41 -5.92
C VAL A 287 0.90 -1.09 -5.93
N GLN A 288 0.53 0.17 -6.18
CA GLN A 288 -0.83 0.66 -5.97
C GLN A 288 -1.91 -0.26 -6.55
N GLY A 289 -2.83 -0.72 -5.70
CA GLY A 289 -3.93 -1.63 -6.05
C GLY A 289 -3.57 -3.11 -6.17
N ARG A 290 -2.35 -3.50 -5.79
CA ARG A 290 -1.90 -4.89 -5.65
C ARG A 290 -1.21 -5.06 -4.30
N LEU A 291 -1.38 -6.22 -3.69
CA LEU A 291 -0.66 -6.58 -2.48
C LEU A 291 0.73 -7.07 -2.86
N ASN A 292 1.76 -6.28 -2.56
CA ASN A 292 3.15 -6.73 -2.69
C ASN A 292 3.58 -7.37 -1.37
N VAL A 293 4.06 -8.61 -1.39
CA VAL A 293 4.40 -9.39 -0.19
C VAL A 293 5.79 -9.98 -0.36
N ASP A 294 6.74 -9.47 0.41
CA ASP A 294 8.11 -9.99 0.41
C ASP A 294 8.25 -11.07 1.48
N LEU A 295 8.41 -12.31 1.03
CA LEU A 295 8.53 -13.49 1.89
C LEU A 295 9.82 -13.47 2.72
N TYR A 296 10.83 -12.68 2.34
CA TYR A 296 12.03 -12.51 3.14
C TYR A 296 11.71 -11.86 4.50
N ASN A 297 10.77 -10.90 4.55
CA ASN A 297 10.39 -10.26 5.80
C ASN A 297 9.75 -11.26 6.79
N PHE A 298 9.01 -12.25 6.29
CA PHE A 298 8.49 -13.35 7.13
C PHE A 298 9.59 -14.34 7.51
N ALA A 299 10.51 -14.63 6.59
CA ALA A 299 11.63 -15.50 6.86
C ALA A 299 12.52 -14.97 8.00
N GLU A 300 12.68 -13.65 8.13
CA GLU A 300 13.42 -13.02 9.22
C GLU A 300 12.87 -13.39 10.61
N GLU A 301 11.55 -13.61 10.72
CA GLU A 301 10.88 -13.98 11.97
C GLU A 301 11.04 -15.47 12.36
N ILE A 302 11.49 -16.33 11.45
CA ILE A 302 11.65 -17.79 11.70
C ILE A 302 12.95 -18.07 12.47
N GLU A 303 12.91 -18.00 13.80
CA GLU A 303 14.11 -18.11 14.67
C GLU A 303 14.93 -19.41 14.45
N GLU A 304 14.28 -20.50 14.03
CA GLU A 304 14.93 -21.79 13.81
C GLU A 304 15.89 -21.78 12.61
N VAL A 305 15.67 -20.90 11.65
CA VAL A 305 16.49 -20.78 10.44
C VAL A 305 17.51 -19.66 10.63
N LYS A 306 18.79 -20.02 10.79
CA LYS A 306 19.88 -19.07 11.02
C LYS A 306 20.28 -18.30 9.76
N VAL A 307 20.37 -19.00 8.63
CA VAL A 307 20.74 -18.41 7.33
C VAL A 307 19.45 -18.21 6.55
N LYS A 308 19.09 -16.94 6.29
CA LYS A 308 17.80 -16.57 5.71
C LYS A 308 17.80 -16.59 4.18
N SER A 309 18.63 -17.43 3.56
CA SER A 309 18.58 -17.57 2.10
C SER A 309 17.33 -18.36 1.68
N LEU A 310 16.86 -18.13 0.46
CA LEU A 310 15.62 -18.74 -0.05
C LEU A 310 15.69 -20.28 -0.02
N ASP A 311 16.84 -20.87 -0.31
CA ASP A 311 17.05 -22.31 -0.30
C ASP A 311 17.07 -22.91 1.12
N GLU A 312 17.64 -22.20 2.10
CA GLU A 312 17.59 -22.57 3.52
C GLU A 312 16.17 -22.58 4.06
N VAL A 313 15.41 -21.52 3.79
CA VAL A 313 14.03 -21.38 4.29
C VAL A 313 13.09 -22.34 3.56
N ALA A 314 13.23 -22.51 2.24
CA ALA A 314 12.39 -23.45 1.48
C ALA A 314 12.59 -24.91 1.90
N ASP A 315 13.81 -25.30 2.27
CA ASP A 315 14.14 -26.62 2.79
C ASP A 315 13.56 -26.84 4.19
N TYR A 316 13.71 -25.85 5.08
CA TYR A 316 13.13 -25.88 6.41
C TYR A 316 11.59 -26.03 6.40
N LEU A 317 10.93 -25.31 5.50
CA LEU A 317 9.47 -25.39 5.34
C LEU A 317 8.99 -26.64 4.57
N GLY A 318 9.92 -27.47 4.05
CA GLY A 318 9.58 -28.67 3.29
C GLY A 318 9.02 -28.40 1.89
N VAL A 319 9.22 -27.19 1.35
CA VAL A 319 8.74 -26.78 0.02
C VAL A 319 9.65 -27.28 -1.08
N MET A 320 10.97 -27.15 -0.90
CA MET A 320 11.97 -27.62 -1.87
C MET A 320 13.25 -28.03 -1.14
N PRO A 321 13.60 -29.34 -1.15
CA PRO A 321 14.85 -29.79 -0.57
C PRO A 321 16.08 -29.18 -1.26
N LYS A 322 17.09 -28.78 -0.49
CA LYS A 322 18.31 -28.14 -1.06
C LYS A 322 19.04 -29.01 -2.07
N ASP A 323 19.16 -30.29 -1.78
CA ASP A 323 19.86 -31.27 -2.62
C ASP A 323 19.17 -31.49 -3.98
N LYS A 324 17.90 -31.10 -4.09
CA LYS A 324 17.11 -31.14 -5.33
C LYS A 324 17.08 -29.80 -6.06
N ARG A 325 17.64 -28.75 -5.46
CA ARG A 325 17.69 -27.42 -6.07
C ARG A 325 18.90 -27.30 -6.98
N VAL A 326 18.68 -26.75 -8.17
CA VAL A 326 19.78 -26.31 -9.04
C VAL A 326 20.19 -24.92 -8.57
N ASN A 327 21.34 -24.83 -7.92
CA ASN A 327 21.94 -23.56 -7.55
C ASN A 327 23.03 -23.21 -8.57
N ILE A 328 22.89 -22.05 -9.21
CA ILE A 328 23.91 -21.48 -10.08
C ILE A 328 24.71 -20.50 -9.24
N GLU A 329 26.02 -20.72 -9.18
CA GLU A 329 26.92 -19.79 -8.50
C GLU A 329 26.90 -18.43 -9.20
N TRP A 330 26.86 -17.35 -8.45
CA TRP A 330 26.64 -16.00 -9.00
C TRP A 330 27.66 -15.60 -10.07
N TRP A 331 28.91 -16.12 -10.01
CA TRP A 331 29.94 -15.82 -11.02
C TRP A 331 29.72 -16.56 -12.34
N LYS A 332 28.91 -17.63 -12.35
CA LYS A 332 28.53 -18.36 -13.57
C LYS A 332 27.39 -17.71 -14.32
N ILE A 333 26.69 -16.74 -13.71
CA ILE A 333 25.62 -15.98 -14.36
C ILE A 333 26.16 -15.13 -15.51
N ALA A 334 27.44 -14.73 -15.42
CA ALA A 334 28.12 -13.92 -16.41
C ALA A 334 28.84 -14.73 -17.53
N GLU A 335 28.79 -16.07 -17.50
CA GLU A 335 29.38 -16.97 -18.51
C GLU A 335 28.38 -17.27 -19.65
#